data_AF-A0A172UFD6-F1
#
_entry.id   AF-A0A172UFD6-F1
#
_cell.length_a   1.000
_cell.length_b   1.000
_cell.length_c   1.000
_cell.angle_alpha   90.00
_cell.angle_beta   90.00
_cell.angle_gamma   90.00
#
_symmetry.space_group_name_H-M   'P 1'
#
loop_
_entity.id
_entity.type
_entity.pdbx_description
1 polymer ?
#
loop_
_entity_poly.entity_id
_entity_poly.type
_entity_poly.pdbx_seq_one_letter_code
_entity_poly.pdbx_strand_id
1 'polypeptide(L)'
;MQPFARAAGGFLFTLAGLHPAGWRFPPITEGIAMSFLPAPVSEILYLNQYRCPYCQIEWDDEWNCACNDRCPSCNAEISPYHSDVLTEENPSPAYAVTYTLDYKHRVVVGIVAESADGAQAAAEAAFDDGTIWDDTPEMPLLFDDFEEVDGKTLRWQVEAVDVWPKADASVVKLRQERTAMAVCRGLIDAYQRGKDAGGSIDWDDLDQLLTLAKQALGLSDSDPDA
;
A
#
# COMPACT_ATOMS: atom_id res chain seq x y z
N MET A 1 52.86 10.76 29.45
CA MET A 1 51.54 10.36 29.99
C MET A 1 50.45 11.06 29.18
N GLN A 2 49.89 10.37 28.19
CA GLN A 2 48.44 10.39 27.93
C GLN A 2 47.78 9.36 28.91
N PRO A 3 46.44 9.26 29.12
CA PRO A 3 45.39 9.51 28.12
C PRO A 3 44.00 10.05 28.57
N PHE A 4 43.24 10.49 27.56
CA PHE A 4 41.81 10.26 27.26
C PHE A 4 40.72 10.37 28.35
N ALA A 5 39.70 11.20 28.04
CA ALA A 5 38.32 10.72 28.04
C ALA A 5 37.54 11.42 26.91
N ARG A 6 37.16 10.61 25.93
CA ARG A 6 36.42 10.90 24.71
C ARG A 6 34.95 10.55 25.02
N ALA A 7 34.05 11.53 25.06
CA ALA A 7 32.62 11.23 25.06
C ALA A 7 32.18 10.99 23.62
N ALA A 8 32.07 9.70 23.28
CA ALA A 8 31.42 9.24 22.07
C ALA A 8 29.90 9.38 22.24
N GLY A 9 29.26 10.21 21.41
CA GLY A 9 27.84 10.16 21.12
C GLY A 9 27.71 10.10 19.61
N GLY A 10 27.45 8.89 19.10
CA GLY A 10 27.58 8.54 17.69
C GLY A 10 26.73 9.42 16.76
N PHE A 11 27.39 9.92 15.71
CA PHE A 11 26.73 10.20 14.44
C PHE A 11 26.21 8.88 13.89
N LEU A 12 24.91 8.64 14.03
CA LEU A 12 24.19 7.72 13.16
C LEU A 12 23.74 8.54 11.95
N PHE A 13 24.56 8.48 10.90
CA PHE A 13 24.07 8.65 9.54
C PHE A 13 23.07 7.53 9.28
N THR A 14 21.78 7.83 9.19
CA THR A 14 20.83 7.00 8.44
C THR A 14 20.67 7.61 7.06
N LEU A 15 21.49 7.09 6.15
CA LEU A 15 21.33 7.18 4.70
C LEU A 15 20.32 6.08 4.30
N ALA A 16 19.04 6.43 4.21
CA ALA A 16 17.94 5.70 3.55
C ALA A 16 16.63 6.44 3.90
N GLY A 17 15.77 6.86 2.99
CA GLY A 17 15.70 6.76 1.55
C GLY A 17 14.59 7.71 1.06
N LEU A 18 14.58 7.95 -0.24
CA LEU A 18 13.67 8.80 -1.00
C LEU A 18 12.21 8.73 -0.51
N HIS A 19 11.60 9.90 -0.24
CA HIS A 19 10.15 10.02 -0.12
C HIS A 19 9.58 10.40 -1.51
N PRO A 20 8.56 9.70 -2.04
CA PRO A 20 8.11 9.87 -3.41
C PRO A 20 6.89 10.78 -3.44
N ALA A 21 7.01 11.98 -3.99
CA ALA A 21 5.87 12.88 -4.07
C ALA A 21 5.94 13.80 -5.29
N GLY A 22 6.20 13.21 -6.47
CA GLY A 22 5.91 13.82 -7.77
C GLY A 22 4.39 13.87 -8.04
N TRP A 23 3.65 14.61 -7.22
CA TRP A 23 2.20 14.72 -7.33
C TRP A 23 1.80 15.69 -8.44
N ARG A 24 1.63 15.18 -9.66
CA ARG A 24 0.81 15.86 -10.68
C ARG A 24 -0.67 15.53 -10.44
N PHE A 25 -1.54 16.54 -10.28
CA PHE A 25 -3.00 16.40 -10.25
C PHE A 25 -3.57 16.51 -11.67
N PRO A 26 -4.05 15.42 -12.31
CA PRO A 26 -4.88 15.53 -13.51
C PRO A 26 -6.38 15.66 -13.16
N PRO A 27 -7.18 16.26 -14.05
CA PRO A 27 -8.62 16.44 -13.84
C PRO A 27 -9.36 15.10 -13.79
N ILE A 28 -10.28 15.01 -12.84
CA ILE A 28 -11.10 13.83 -12.55
C ILE A 28 -12.06 13.60 -13.72
N THR A 29 -11.87 12.50 -14.46
CA THR A 29 -12.95 11.89 -15.24
C THR A 29 -13.21 10.48 -14.73
N GLU A 30 -14.35 10.37 -14.05
CA GLU A 30 -15.20 9.18 -13.90
C GLU A 30 -14.69 7.98 -13.06
N GLY A 31 -15.32 7.81 -11.89
CA GLY A 31 -16.35 6.77 -11.79
C GLY A 31 -15.92 5.32 -11.53
N ILE A 32 -14.80 5.04 -10.88
CA ILE A 32 -14.51 3.64 -10.49
C ILE A 32 -15.27 3.27 -9.19
N ALA A 33 -16.25 2.39 -9.33
CA ALA A 33 -16.92 1.72 -8.22
C ALA A 33 -15.88 0.92 -7.41
N MET A 34 -15.73 1.24 -6.12
CA MET A 34 -14.87 0.48 -5.22
C MET A 34 -15.77 -0.14 -4.16
N SER A 35 -15.64 -1.45 -4.05
CA SER A 35 -16.24 -2.28 -3.04
C SER A 35 -15.79 -1.83 -1.65
N PHE A 36 -16.76 -1.69 -0.76
CA PHE A 36 -16.53 -1.62 0.67
C PHE A 36 -16.06 -2.99 1.14
N LEU A 37 -14.84 -3.09 1.68
CA LEU A 37 -14.38 -4.32 2.33
C LEU A 37 -14.76 -4.24 3.82
N PRO A 38 -15.45 -5.26 4.36
CA PRO A 38 -15.70 -5.31 5.80
C PRO A 38 -14.36 -5.33 6.55
N ALA A 39 -14.32 -4.72 7.74
CA ALA A 39 -13.18 -4.89 8.63
C ALA A 39 -13.00 -6.39 8.95
N PRO A 40 -11.76 -6.87 9.18
CA PRO A 40 -11.53 -8.27 9.48
C PRO A 40 -12.31 -8.66 10.75
N VAL A 41 -13.29 -9.54 10.59
CA VAL A 41 -13.97 -10.22 11.70
C VAL A 41 -13.18 -11.47 12.05
N SER A 42 -12.91 -11.69 13.33
CA SER A 42 -12.26 -12.93 13.79
C SER A 42 -13.19 -14.12 13.54
N GLU A 43 -12.65 -15.22 13.01
CA GLU A 43 -13.41 -16.48 12.94
C GLU A 43 -13.76 -16.96 14.37
N ILE A 44 -15.00 -17.40 14.56
CA ILE A 44 -15.47 -17.95 15.84
C ILE A 44 -14.76 -19.28 16.08
N LEU A 45 -14.16 -19.45 17.26
CA LEU A 45 -13.52 -20.69 17.68
C LEU A 45 -14.33 -21.34 18.81
N TYR A 46 -14.57 -22.63 18.72
CA TYR A 46 -15.25 -23.46 19.71
C TYR A 46 -14.24 -24.40 20.37
N LEU A 47 -14.30 -24.54 21.69
CA LEU A 47 -13.70 -25.64 22.43
C LEU A 47 -14.75 -26.74 22.55
N ASN A 48 -14.59 -27.77 21.73
CA ASN A 48 -15.46 -28.93 21.72
C ASN A 48 -14.96 -29.96 22.74
N GLN A 49 -15.84 -30.38 23.64
CA GLN A 49 -15.54 -31.40 24.66
C GLN A 49 -16.22 -32.71 24.27
N TYR A 50 -15.44 -33.79 24.25
CA TYR A 50 -15.89 -35.10 23.79
C TYR A 50 -15.75 -36.16 24.89
N ARG A 51 -16.65 -37.14 24.87
CA ARG A 51 -16.60 -38.31 25.75
C ARG A 51 -16.98 -39.54 24.95
N CYS A 52 -16.05 -40.47 24.80
CA CYS A 52 -16.33 -41.72 24.10
C CYS A 52 -17.18 -42.65 25.00
N PRO A 53 -18.39 -43.08 24.59
CA PRO A 53 -19.24 -43.95 25.40
C PRO A 53 -18.67 -45.38 25.52
N TYR A 54 -17.77 -45.78 24.62
CA TYR A 54 -17.17 -47.10 24.60
C TYR A 54 -15.90 -47.19 25.46
N CYS A 55 -15.05 -46.16 25.39
CA CYS A 55 -13.76 -46.14 26.05
C CYS A 55 -13.73 -45.29 27.32
N GLN A 56 -14.76 -44.46 27.53
CA GLN A 56 -14.89 -43.51 28.64
C GLN A 56 -13.75 -42.47 28.71
N ILE A 57 -12.98 -42.32 27.63
CA ILE A 57 -11.95 -41.29 27.50
C ILE A 57 -12.61 -39.97 27.10
N GLU A 58 -12.10 -38.90 27.69
CA GLU A 58 -12.49 -37.53 27.43
C GLU A 58 -11.32 -36.80 26.78
N TRP A 59 -11.63 -35.90 25.85
CA TRP A 59 -10.67 -35.00 25.22
C TRP A 59 -11.40 -33.76 24.73
N ASP A 60 -10.62 -32.70 24.52
CA ASP A 60 -11.11 -31.42 24.02
C ASP A 60 -10.34 -31.06 22.74
N ASP A 61 -10.99 -30.34 21.83
CA ASP A 61 -10.36 -29.86 20.60
C ASP A 61 -10.94 -28.51 20.14
N GLU A 62 -10.12 -27.72 19.44
CA GLU A 62 -10.43 -26.36 19.01
C GLU A 62 -10.81 -26.34 17.52
N TRP A 63 -12.05 -25.94 17.22
CA TRP A 63 -12.58 -25.92 15.85
C TRP A 63 -13.44 -24.69 15.59
N ASN A 64 -13.54 -24.27 14.33
CA ASN A 64 -14.46 -23.19 13.93
C ASN A 64 -15.95 -23.63 13.88
N CYS A 65 -16.25 -24.87 14.27
CA CYS A 65 -17.58 -25.49 14.32
C CYS A 65 -17.67 -26.53 15.43
N ALA A 66 -18.88 -26.85 15.88
CA ALA A 66 -19.17 -28.01 16.74
C ALA A 66 -19.18 -29.31 15.91
N CYS A 67 -18.01 -29.67 15.40
CA CYS A 67 -17.82 -30.80 14.50
C CYS A 67 -17.59 -32.11 15.27
N ASN A 68 -17.88 -33.26 14.65
CA ASN A 68 -17.57 -34.58 15.23
C ASN A 68 -16.07 -34.85 15.17
N ASP A 69 -15.54 -35.61 16.14
CA ASP A 69 -14.14 -36.03 16.15
C ASP A 69 -13.99 -37.55 16.41
N ARG A 70 -12.79 -38.10 16.16
CA ARG A 70 -12.47 -39.51 16.33
C ARG A 70 -11.80 -39.76 17.67
N CYS A 71 -12.41 -40.65 18.46
CA CYS A 71 -11.85 -41.08 19.74
C CYS A 71 -10.39 -41.57 19.58
N PRO A 72 -9.42 -41.04 20.32
CA PRO A 72 -8.00 -41.37 20.15
C PRO A 72 -7.66 -42.83 20.52
N SER A 73 -8.54 -43.51 21.26
CA SER A 73 -8.34 -44.91 21.67
C SER A 73 -8.98 -45.94 20.73
N CYS A 74 -10.23 -45.71 20.31
CA CYS A 74 -10.97 -46.70 19.51
C CYS A 74 -11.38 -46.21 18.13
N ASN A 75 -11.04 -44.97 17.77
CA ASN A 75 -11.31 -44.35 16.48
C ASN A 75 -12.80 -44.22 16.11
N ALA A 76 -13.71 -44.47 17.07
CA ALA A 76 -15.13 -44.23 16.90
C ALA A 76 -15.39 -42.73 16.68
N GLU A 77 -16.35 -42.42 15.82
CA GLU A 77 -16.81 -41.05 15.59
C GLU A 77 -17.73 -40.62 16.73
N ILE A 78 -17.38 -39.51 17.38
CA ILE A 78 -18.02 -39.00 18.58
C ILE A 78 -18.39 -37.53 18.34
N SER A 79 -19.67 -37.19 18.56
CA SER A 79 -20.11 -35.80 18.64
C SER A 79 -19.71 -35.17 19.97
N PRO A 80 -19.41 -33.87 20.02
CA PRO A 80 -19.14 -33.20 21.27
C PRO A 80 -20.37 -33.23 22.17
N TYR A 81 -20.17 -33.41 23.47
CA TYR A 81 -21.26 -33.32 24.44
C TYR A 81 -21.42 -31.89 24.97
N HIS A 82 -20.41 -31.04 24.79
CA HIS A 82 -20.41 -29.62 25.11
C HIS A 82 -19.51 -28.88 24.11
N SER A 83 -19.91 -27.67 23.73
CA SER A 83 -19.08 -26.76 22.92
C SER A 83 -19.13 -25.38 23.56
N ASP A 84 -17.99 -24.92 24.08
CA ASP A 84 -17.82 -23.54 24.57
C ASP A 84 -17.34 -22.64 23.43
N VAL A 85 -17.88 -21.43 23.33
CA VAL A 85 -17.32 -20.42 22.43
C VAL A 85 -16.08 -19.84 23.12
N LEU A 86 -14.89 -20.08 22.54
CA LEU A 86 -13.63 -19.57 23.08
C LEU A 86 -13.44 -18.07 22.81
N THR A 87 -14.00 -17.59 21.70
CA THR A 87 -13.97 -16.17 21.34
C THR A 87 -15.34 -15.56 21.56
N GLU A 88 -15.59 -15.01 22.76
CA GLU A 88 -16.70 -14.09 22.95
C GLU A 88 -16.50 -12.90 22.02
N GLU A 89 -17.51 -12.65 21.20
CA GLU A 89 -17.60 -11.58 20.21
C GLU A 89 -17.18 -10.23 20.79
N ASN A 90 -15.95 -9.84 20.51
CA ASN A 90 -15.58 -8.46 20.28
C ASN A 90 -14.36 -8.50 19.36
N PRO A 91 -14.55 -8.62 18.02
CA PRO A 91 -13.46 -8.27 17.13
C PRO A 91 -12.93 -6.92 17.61
N SER A 92 -11.61 -6.82 17.84
CA SER A 92 -11.01 -5.57 18.26
C SER A 92 -11.54 -4.48 17.34
N PRO A 93 -12.12 -3.39 17.88
CA PRO A 93 -12.72 -2.36 17.07
C PRO A 93 -11.71 -1.92 16.01
N ALA A 94 -12.11 -1.92 14.75
CA ALA A 94 -11.28 -1.37 13.69
C ALA A 94 -11.28 0.15 13.83
N TYR A 95 -10.14 0.78 13.53
CA TYR A 95 -9.99 2.22 13.60
C TYR A 95 -9.39 2.76 12.31
N ALA A 96 -10.03 3.78 11.74
CA ALA A 96 -9.40 4.66 10.78
C ALA A 96 -8.54 5.67 11.54
N VAL A 97 -7.23 5.66 11.28
CA VAL A 97 -6.27 6.58 11.92
C VAL A 97 -5.79 7.58 10.88
N THR A 98 -6.00 8.86 11.16
CA THR A 98 -5.50 9.96 10.36
C THR A 98 -4.37 10.65 11.10
N TYR A 99 -3.31 11.02 10.38
CA TYR A 99 -2.36 11.99 10.87
C TYR A 99 -2.23 13.16 9.91
N THR A 100 -1.92 14.35 10.44
CA THR A 100 -1.71 15.56 9.65
C THR A 100 -0.39 16.20 10.03
N LEU A 101 0.38 16.57 9.00
CA LEU A 101 1.66 17.27 9.08
C LEU A 101 1.60 18.52 8.20
N ASP A 102 2.21 19.59 8.68
CA ASP A 102 2.30 20.84 7.95
C ASP A 102 3.60 20.83 7.13
N TYR A 103 3.47 20.90 5.80
CA TYR A 103 4.59 20.96 4.87
C TYR A 103 4.64 22.30 4.14
N LYS A 104 5.85 22.73 3.78
CA LYS A 104 6.11 23.77 2.79
C LYS A 104 6.43 23.09 1.46
N HIS A 105 5.62 23.34 0.44
CA HIS A 105 5.98 22.97 -0.93
C HIS A 105 7.05 23.93 -1.43
N ARG A 106 8.26 23.44 -1.69
CA ARG A 106 9.34 24.24 -2.28
C ARG A 106 9.59 23.76 -3.69
N VAL A 107 9.54 24.70 -4.62
CA VAL A 107 9.76 24.46 -6.05
C VAL A 107 10.81 25.43 -6.56
N VAL A 108 11.71 24.95 -7.41
CA VAL A 108 12.75 25.74 -8.06
C VAL A 108 12.72 25.39 -9.54
N VAL A 109 12.61 26.41 -10.39
CA VAL A 109 12.65 26.27 -11.86
C VAL A 109 13.81 27.08 -12.43
N GLY A 110 14.36 26.62 -13.55
CA GLY A 110 15.33 27.39 -14.32
C GLY A 110 14.61 28.42 -15.20
N ILE A 111 15.05 29.67 -15.17
CA ILE A 111 14.51 30.73 -16.04
C ILE A 111 15.66 31.54 -16.61
N VAL A 112 15.66 31.70 -17.93
CA VAL A 112 16.58 32.58 -18.65
C VAL A 112 15.87 33.91 -18.89
N ALA A 113 16.40 34.99 -18.30
CA ALA A 113 15.87 36.34 -18.49
C ALA A 113 17.00 37.38 -18.42
N GLU A 114 16.75 38.58 -18.95
CA GLU A 114 17.71 39.69 -18.91
C GLU A 114 17.85 40.32 -17.52
N SER A 115 16.93 40.03 -16.59
CA SER A 115 16.93 40.56 -15.22
C SER A 115 16.21 39.62 -14.25
N ALA A 116 16.45 39.82 -12.95
CA ALA A 116 15.76 39.06 -11.90
C ALA A 116 14.25 39.30 -11.92
N ASP A 117 13.81 40.56 -12.11
CA ASP A 117 12.39 40.91 -12.20
C ASP A 117 11.75 40.26 -13.43
N GLY A 118 12.46 40.22 -14.56
CA GLY A 118 11.99 39.50 -15.76
C GLY A 118 11.89 38.00 -15.54
N ALA A 119 12.82 37.40 -14.78
CA ALA A 119 12.75 35.99 -14.42
C ALA A 119 11.55 35.69 -13.52
N GLN A 120 11.30 36.54 -12.52
CA GLN A 120 10.13 36.40 -11.64
C GLN A 120 8.82 36.54 -12.41
N ALA A 121 8.69 37.54 -13.28
CA ALA A 121 7.49 37.74 -14.08
C ALA A 121 7.22 36.55 -15.03
N ALA A 122 8.27 35.96 -15.61
CA ALA A 122 8.14 34.76 -16.42
C ALA A 122 7.70 33.54 -15.58
N ALA A 123 8.22 33.40 -14.35
CA ALA A 123 7.80 32.34 -13.43
C ALA A 123 6.32 32.48 -13.04
N GLU A 124 5.88 33.69 -12.67
CA GLU A 124 4.51 33.99 -12.29
C GLU A 124 3.55 33.69 -13.44
N ALA A 125 3.86 34.14 -14.66
CA ALA A 125 3.06 33.84 -15.84
C ALA A 125 2.95 32.33 -16.10
N ALA A 126 4.06 31.59 -16.03
CA ALA A 126 4.06 30.15 -16.21
C ALA A 126 3.27 29.41 -15.11
N PHE A 127 3.29 29.92 -13.87
CA PHE A 127 2.51 29.39 -12.76
C PHE A 127 1.01 29.56 -13.00
N ASP A 128 0.60 30.78 -13.38
CA ASP A 128 -0.80 31.11 -13.66
C ASP A 128 -1.35 30.33 -14.87
N ASP A 129 -0.51 30.11 -15.88
CA ASP A 129 -0.83 29.30 -17.06
C ASP A 129 -0.77 27.78 -16.78
N GLY A 130 -0.26 27.36 -15.61
CA GLY A 130 -0.12 25.95 -15.23
C GLY A 130 0.98 25.19 -15.98
N THR A 131 1.91 25.89 -16.61
CA THR A 131 3.00 25.31 -17.43
C THR A 131 4.35 25.25 -16.69
N ILE A 132 4.45 25.91 -15.52
CA ILE A 132 5.68 25.92 -14.70
C ILE A 132 6.15 24.51 -14.27
N TRP A 133 5.29 23.50 -14.36
CA TRP A 133 5.54 22.10 -13.97
C TRP A 133 5.90 21.18 -15.13
N ASP A 134 6.06 21.71 -16.35
CA ASP A 134 6.21 20.88 -17.56
C ASP A 134 7.62 20.28 -17.74
N ASP A 135 8.60 20.71 -16.94
CA ASP A 135 10.00 20.26 -17.00
C ASP A 135 10.58 20.30 -18.44
N THR A 136 10.53 21.49 -19.05
CA THR A 136 11.01 21.69 -20.42
C THR A 136 12.49 22.06 -20.43
N PRO A 137 13.22 21.84 -21.54
CA PRO A 137 14.61 22.30 -21.65
C PRO A 137 14.78 23.81 -21.43
N GLU A 138 13.79 24.61 -21.81
CA GLU A 138 13.79 26.07 -21.68
C GLU A 138 13.44 26.55 -20.26
N MET A 139 12.66 25.76 -19.52
CA MET A 139 12.25 26.03 -18.13
C MET A 139 12.30 24.73 -17.31
N PRO A 140 13.50 24.23 -16.98
CA PRO A 140 13.65 22.94 -16.33
C PRO A 140 13.17 23.00 -14.88
N LEU A 141 12.57 21.91 -14.42
CA LEU A 141 12.19 21.74 -13.03
C LEU A 141 13.43 21.29 -12.23
N LEU A 142 13.98 22.20 -11.44
CA LEU A 142 15.26 21.99 -10.73
C LEU A 142 15.06 21.39 -9.33
N PHE A 143 13.91 21.65 -8.72
CA PHE A 143 13.54 21.09 -7.42
C PHE A 143 12.01 21.13 -7.29
N ASP A 144 11.42 20.04 -6.83
CA ASP A 144 10.00 19.95 -6.50
C ASP A 144 9.85 18.96 -5.35
N ASP A 145 9.73 19.48 -4.13
CA ASP A 145 9.55 18.64 -2.94
C ASP A 145 8.84 19.39 -1.81
N PHE A 146 8.36 18.62 -0.85
CA PHE A 146 7.76 19.10 0.38
C PHE A 146 8.77 19.05 1.53
N GLU A 147 8.96 20.18 2.19
CA GLU A 147 9.82 20.31 3.36
C GLU A 147 8.97 20.41 4.62
N GLU A 148 9.29 19.63 5.65
CA GLU A 148 8.61 19.73 6.94
C GLU A 148 8.88 21.11 7.56
N VAL A 149 7.82 21.70 8.12
CA VAL A 149 7.96 22.98 8.82
C VAL A 149 8.43 22.73 10.25
N ASP A 150 9.65 23.15 10.56
CA ASP A 150 10.24 23.07 11.90
C ASP A 150 9.31 23.63 12.98
N GLY A 151 9.19 22.90 14.09
CA GLY A 151 8.46 23.36 15.28
C GLY A 151 6.95 23.12 15.25
N LYS A 152 6.41 22.41 14.26
CA LYS A 152 4.98 22.04 14.22
C LYS A 152 4.72 20.59 14.62
N THR A 153 3.55 20.39 15.21
CA THR A 153 3.16 19.16 15.90
C THR A 153 2.28 18.29 15.00
N LEU A 154 2.77 17.10 14.69
CA LEU A 154 2.02 15.96 14.17
C LEU A 154 0.67 15.83 14.92
N ARG A 155 -0.45 15.95 14.20
CA ARG A 155 -1.79 15.80 14.77
C ARG A 155 -2.35 14.43 14.44
N TRP A 156 -2.89 13.75 15.43
CA TRP A 156 -3.52 12.44 15.29
C TRP A 156 -5.03 12.55 15.46
N GLN A 157 -5.77 11.77 14.67
CA GLN A 157 -7.19 11.54 14.81
C GLN A 157 -7.46 10.04 14.66
N VAL A 158 -8.35 9.52 15.49
CA VAL A 158 -8.70 8.10 15.52
C VAL A 158 -10.23 8.01 15.51
N GLU A 159 -10.77 7.22 14.59
CA GLU A 159 -12.21 6.99 14.43
C GLU A 159 -12.48 5.49 14.38
N ALA A 160 -13.39 5.00 15.23
CA ALA A 160 -13.82 3.61 15.18
C ALA A 160 -14.69 3.38 13.94
N VAL A 161 -14.46 2.29 13.21
CA VAL A 161 -15.15 1.98 11.96
C VAL A 161 -15.58 0.52 11.93
N ASP A 162 -16.80 0.26 11.47
CA ASP A 162 -17.28 -1.11 11.21
C ASP A 162 -16.88 -1.59 9.81
N VAL A 163 -16.63 -0.66 8.90
CA VAL A 163 -16.28 -0.89 7.49
C VAL A 163 -15.18 0.07 7.09
N TRP A 164 -14.17 -0.42 6.37
CA TRP A 164 -13.09 0.45 5.89
C TRP A 164 -13.64 1.50 4.91
N PRO A 165 -13.23 2.76 5.04
CA PRO A 165 -13.60 3.77 4.06
C PRO A 165 -13.07 3.36 2.68
N LYS A 166 -13.84 3.69 1.64
CA LYS A 166 -13.40 3.55 0.27
C LYS A 166 -12.06 4.28 0.12
N ALA A 167 -11.06 3.61 -0.44
CA ALA A 167 -9.77 4.24 -0.67
C ALA A 167 -9.92 5.46 -1.60
N ASP A 168 -9.20 6.53 -1.28
CA ASP A 168 -9.25 7.77 -2.03
C ASP A 168 -8.62 7.61 -3.43
N ALA A 169 -8.92 8.52 -4.35
CA ALA A 169 -8.33 8.55 -5.69
C ALA A 169 -6.80 8.60 -5.64
N SER A 170 -6.21 9.25 -4.63
CA SER A 170 -4.76 9.23 -4.37
C SER A 170 -4.21 7.81 -4.17
N VAL A 171 -4.94 6.95 -3.46
CA VAL A 171 -4.55 5.55 -3.23
C VAL A 171 -4.73 4.72 -4.49
N VAL A 172 -5.77 4.98 -5.28
CA VAL A 172 -5.97 4.34 -6.60
C VAL A 172 -4.80 4.68 -7.52
N LYS A 173 -4.44 5.97 -7.64
CA LYS A 173 -3.31 6.43 -8.44
C LYS A 173 -1.99 5.81 -7.96
N LEU A 174 -1.74 5.78 -6.66
CA LEU A 174 -0.55 5.15 -6.08
C LEU A 174 -0.46 3.65 -6.40
N ARG A 175 -1.60 2.94 -6.44
CA ARG A 175 -1.65 1.54 -6.88
C ARG A 175 -1.35 1.42 -8.37
N GLN A 176 -1.95 2.27 -9.20
CA GLN A 176 -1.71 2.30 -10.66
C GLN A 176 -0.24 2.55 -10.98
N GLU A 177 0.40 3.55 -10.35
CA GLU A 177 1.82 3.85 -10.55
C GLU A 177 2.74 2.70 -10.14
N ARG A 178 2.43 2.03 -9.01
CA ARG A 178 3.16 0.82 -8.59
C ARG A 178 3.01 -0.31 -9.60
N THR A 179 1.80 -0.53 -10.11
CA THR A 179 1.53 -1.55 -11.12
C THR A 179 2.23 -1.20 -12.43
N ALA A 180 2.21 0.06 -12.88
CA ALA A 180 2.92 0.51 -14.07
C ALA A 180 4.44 0.26 -13.96
N MET A 181 5.04 0.58 -12.80
CA MET A 181 6.45 0.30 -12.56
C MET A 181 6.75 -1.20 -12.54
N ALA A 182 5.83 -2.03 -12.01
CA ALA A 182 5.95 -3.48 -12.06
C ALA A 182 5.93 -4.01 -13.51
N VAL A 183 5.08 -3.46 -14.38
CA VAL A 183 5.07 -3.77 -15.82
C VAL A 183 6.41 -3.43 -16.46
N CYS A 184 6.96 -2.24 -16.20
CA CYS A 184 8.26 -1.83 -16.76
C CYS A 184 9.38 -2.80 -16.34
N ARG A 185 9.43 -3.19 -15.06
CA ARG A 185 10.40 -4.17 -14.55
C ARG A 185 10.20 -5.54 -15.21
N GLY A 186 8.96 -6.01 -15.27
CA GLY A 186 8.65 -7.30 -15.87
C GLY A 186 8.97 -7.36 -17.37
N LEU A 187 8.79 -6.27 -18.12
CA LEU A 187 9.21 -6.18 -19.52
C LEU A 187 10.72 -6.33 -19.68
N ILE A 188 11.51 -5.70 -18.80
CA ILE A 188 12.97 -5.85 -18.78
C ILE A 188 13.35 -7.30 -18.48
N ASP A 189 12.71 -7.92 -17.48
CA ASP A 189 12.98 -9.30 -17.08
C ASP A 189 12.60 -10.30 -18.18
N ALA A 190 11.44 -10.13 -18.81
CA ALA A 190 10.97 -10.96 -19.92
C ALA A 190 11.93 -10.87 -21.13
N TYR A 191 12.40 -9.65 -21.45
CA TYR A 191 13.40 -9.46 -22.49
C TYR A 191 14.72 -10.17 -22.16
N GLN A 192 15.20 -10.07 -20.92
CA GLN A 192 16.42 -10.73 -20.48
C GLN A 192 16.30 -12.26 -20.55
N ARG A 193 15.18 -12.83 -20.05
CA ARG A 193 14.90 -14.26 -20.16
C ARG A 193 14.86 -14.73 -21.62
N GLY A 194 14.17 -13.98 -22.48
CA GLY A 194 14.07 -14.33 -23.89
C GLY A 194 15.42 -14.30 -24.60
N LYS A 195 16.27 -13.32 -24.26
CA LYS A 195 17.65 -13.26 -24.76
C LYS A 195 18.47 -14.49 -24.32
N ASP A 196 18.36 -14.90 -23.05
CA ASP A 196 19.08 -16.05 -22.51
C ASP A 196 18.56 -17.39 -23.07
N ALA A 197 17.27 -17.45 -23.42
CA ALA A 197 16.61 -18.60 -24.04
C ALA A 197 16.81 -18.71 -25.56
N GLY A 198 17.73 -17.94 -26.15
CA GLY A 198 18.05 -18.00 -27.58
C GLY A 198 17.34 -16.97 -28.45
N GLY A 199 16.82 -15.89 -27.85
CA GLY A 199 16.24 -14.74 -28.54
C GLY A 199 14.72 -14.77 -28.71
N SER A 200 14.00 -15.63 -27.97
CA SER A 200 12.53 -15.72 -28.02
C SER A 200 11.93 -15.41 -26.65
N ILE A 201 11.04 -14.42 -26.60
CA ILE A 201 10.25 -14.09 -25.40
C ILE A 201 9.07 -15.06 -25.32
N ASP A 202 8.72 -15.49 -24.11
CA ASP A 202 7.54 -16.31 -23.84
C ASP A 202 6.25 -15.46 -23.86
N TRP A 203 5.18 -15.97 -24.46
CA TRP A 203 3.89 -15.29 -24.48
C TRP A 203 3.25 -15.24 -23.11
N ASP A 204 3.46 -16.26 -22.27
CA ASP A 204 2.93 -16.26 -20.90
C ASP A 204 3.50 -15.11 -20.06
N ASP A 205 4.77 -14.76 -20.30
CA ASP A 205 5.40 -13.58 -19.69
C ASP A 205 4.71 -12.28 -20.13
N LEU A 206 4.36 -12.17 -21.41
CA LEU A 206 3.69 -10.98 -21.96
C LEU A 206 2.22 -10.89 -21.52
N ASP A 207 1.51 -11.99 -21.43
CA ASP A 207 0.09 -12.03 -21.04
C ASP A 207 -0.11 -11.59 -19.57
N GLN A 208 0.80 -11.99 -18.69
CA GLN A 208 0.83 -11.52 -17.30
C GLN A 208 1.09 -10.01 -17.24
N LEU A 209 2.03 -9.50 -18.04
CA LEU A 209 2.34 -8.07 -18.10
C LEU A 209 1.20 -7.25 -18.72
N LEU A 210 0.51 -7.80 -19.71
CA LEU A 210 -0.67 -7.17 -20.32
C LEU A 210 -1.81 -7.02 -19.30
N THR A 211 -2.03 -8.05 -18.48
CA THR A 211 -3.02 -8.00 -17.39
C THR A 211 -2.70 -6.88 -16.41
N LEU A 212 -1.43 -6.78 -15.97
CA LEU A 212 -0.99 -5.71 -15.09
C LEU A 212 -1.07 -4.33 -15.77
N ALA A 213 -0.76 -4.23 -17.06
CA ALA A 213 -0.84 -2.99 -17.82
C ALA A 213 -2.29 -2.46 -17.90
N LYS A 214 -3.26 -3.35 -18.18
CA LYS A 214 -4.69 -3.01 -18.13
C LYS A 214 -5.09 -2.48 -16.75
N GLN A 215 -4.69 -3.17 -15.69
CA GLN A 215 -4.96 -2.73 -14.32
C GLN A 215 -4.34 -1.36 -14.00
N ALA A 216 -3.10 -1.12 -14.45
CA ALA A 216 -2.42 0.18 -14.27
C ALA A 216 -3.15 1.31 -15.00
N LEU A 217 -3.73 1.03 -16.17
CA LEU A 217 -4.54 1.98 -16.94
C LEU A 217 -5.97 2.13 -16.40
N GLY A 218 -6.37 1.33 -15.42
CA GLY A 218 -7.75 1.28 -14.93
C GLY A 218 -8.73 0.65 -15.93
N LEU A 219 -8.23 -0.08 -16.93
CA LEU A 219 -9.05 -0.80 -17.89
C LEU A 219 -9.58 -2.09 -17.26
N SER A 220 -10.87 -2.36 -17.43
CA SER A 220 -11.50 -3.61 -17.00
C SER A 220 -11.70 -4.53 -18.20
N ASP A 221 -11.68 -5.85 -18.02
CA ASP A 221 -12.00 -6.81 -19.10
C ASP A 221 -13.47 -6.73 -19.56
N SER A 222 -14.26 -5.82 -18.99
CA SER A 222 -15.62 -5.47 -19.39
C SER A 222 -15.71 -4.31 -20.40
N ASP A 223 -14.59 -3.68 -20.78
CA ASP A 223 -14.58 -2.66 -21.83
C ASP A 223 -14.61 -3.32 -23.23
N PRO A 224 -15.66 -3.11 -24.04
CA PRO A 224 -15.88 -3.85 -25.29
C PRO A 224 -14.95 -3.46 -26.44
N ASP A 225 -14.00 -2.55 -26.23
CA ASP A 225 -13.08 -2.04 -27.25
C ASP A 225 -11.59 -2.35 -26.95
N ALA A 226 -11.30 -3.40 -26.17
CA ALA A 226 -9.95 -3.95 -26.00
C ALA A 226 -9.59 -4.98 -27.08
#